data_AF-A0A853HZG1-F1
#
_entry.id   AF-A0A853HZG1-F1
#
_cell.length_a   1.000
_cell.length_b   1.000
_cell.length_c   1.000
_cell.angle_alpha   90.00
_cell.angle_beta   90.00
_cell.angle_gamma   90.00
#
_symmetry.space_group_name_H-M   'P 1'
#
loop_
_entity.id
_entity.type
_entity.pdbx_description
1 polymer ?
#
loop_
_entity_poly.entity_id
_entity_poly.type
_entity_poly.pdbx_seq_one_letter_code
_entity_poly.pdbx_strand_id
1 'polypeptide(L)'
;MAPKRLQPHVDQIQNIIQAMDAADECTTGELKAIAEELNLAIANPKQGTPVETIIDQLEQELIKFSDKHPALAEAIQQLLDGLKNIGV
;
A
#
# COMPACT_ATOMS: atom_id res chain seq x y z
N MET A 1 6.56 -0.15 -19.19
CA MET A 1 5.88 1.12 -18.79
C MET A 1 5.06 0.78 -17.57
N ALA A 2 5.57 1.06 -16.37
CA ALA A 2 4.87 0.76 -15.12
C ALA A 2 3.49 1.44 -15.13
N PRO A 3 2.40 0.79 -14.69
CA PRO A 3 1.07 1.37 -14.70
C PRO A 3 1.06 2.64 -13.83
N LYS A 4 1.08 3.80 -14.51
CA LYS A 4 0.96 5.16 -13.92
C LYS A 4 -0.27 5.37 -13.04
N ARG A 5 -1.16 4.37 -12.95
CA ARG A 5 -2.40 4.41 -12.21
C ARG A 5 -2.22 4.13 -10.72
N LEU A 6 -1.18 3.38 -10.31
CA LEU A 6 -0.95 3.02 -8.89
C LEU A 6 -0.10 4.02 -8.12
N GLN A 7 0.81 4.74 -8.80
CA GLN A 7 1.64 5.78 -8.19
C GLN A 7 0.85 6.79 -7.35
N PRO A 8 -0.27 7.38 -7.83
CA PRO A 8 -1.01 8.34 -7.01
C PRO A 8 -1.60 7.73 -5.73
N HIS A 9 -1.91 6.43 -5.72
CA HIS A 9 -2.40 5.75 -4.52
C HIS A 9 -1.26 5.48 -3.52
N VAL A 10 -0.10 5.09 -4.02
CA VAL A 10 1.12 4.90 -3.20
C VAL A 10 1.53 6.23 -2.55
N ASP A 11 1.52 7.31 -3.33
CA ASP A 11 1.84 8.67 -2.85
C ASP A 11 0.84 9.14 -1.78
N GLN A 12 -0.45 8.86 -1.99
CA GLN A 12 -1.49 9.21 -1.04
C GLN A 12 -1.31 8.48 0.30
N ILE A 13 -0.98 7.18 0.27
CA ILE A 13 -0.64 6.42 1.49
C ILE A 13 0.60 7.02 2.17
N GLN A 14 1.68 7.30 1.42
CA GLN A 14 2.88 7.93 2.00
C GLN A 14 2.57 9.29 2.64
N ASN A 15 1.69 10.08 2.03
CA ASN A 15 1.31 11.38 2.56
C ASN A 15 0.45 11.25 3.83
N ILE A 16 -0.43 10.24 3.90
CA ILE A 16 -1.20 9.94 5.12
C ILE A 16 -0.27 9.44 6.23
N ILE A 17 0.69 8.57 5.92
CA ILE A 17 1.74 8.09 6.83
C ILE A 17 2.58 9.27 7.35
N GLN A 18 2.96 10.22 6.48
CA GLN A 18 3.70 11.42 6.87
C GLN A 18 2.87 12.39 7.73
N ALA A 19 1.54 12.40 7.53
CA ALA A 19 0.61 13.22 8.30
C ALA A 19 0.19 12.56 9.63
N MET A 20 0.31 11.24 9.73
CA MET A 20 0.17 10.50 10.97
C MET A 20 1.40 10.76 11.81
N ASP A 21 1.18 11.39 12.96
CA ASP A 21 2.20 11.77 13.93
C ASP A 21 3.20 10.62 14.17
N ALA A 22 4.48 10.95 14.30
CA ALA A 22 5.60 10.02 14.46
C ALA A 22 5.51 9.08 15.68
N ALA A 23 4.39 9.05 16.40
CA ALA A 23 4.11 8.14 17.50
C ALA A 23 3.90 6.69 17.05
N ASP A 24 3.56 6.44 15.78
CA ASP A 24 3.31 5.10 15.23
C ASP A 24 4.38 4.73 14.19
N GLU A 25 5.65 4.87 14.56
CA GLU A 25 6.85 4.56 13.74
C GLU A 25 6.84 3.12 13.22
N CYS A 26 6.30 2.21 14.03
CA CYS A 26 6.21 0.78 13.71
C CYS A 26 5.18 0.54 12.60
N THR A 27 3.99 1.11 12.77
CA THR A 27 2.89 1.12 11.79
C THR A 27 3.28 1.79 10.48
N THR A 28 3.90 2.97 10.55
CA THR A 28 4.33 3.73 9.37
C THR A 28 5.50 3.04 8.63
N GLY A 29 6.34 2.31 9.36
CA GLY A 29 7.42 1.50 8.80
C GLY A 29 6.94 0.28 8.00
N GLU A 30 6.01 -0.51 8.55
CA GLU A 30 5.43 -1.69 7.86
C GLU A 30 4.75 -1.27 6.54
N LEU A 31 3.88 -0.26 6.60
CA LEU A 31 3.17 0.26 5.44
C LEU A 31 4.08 0.82 4.36
N LYS A 32 5.14 1.53 4.76
CA LYS A 32 6.12 2.07 3.83
C LYS A 32 6.91 0.96 3.13
N ALA A 33 7.28 -0.10 3.87
CA ALA A 33 7.93 -1.26 3.29
C ALA A 33 7.03 -1.95 2.25
N ILE A 34 5.76 -2.15 2.57
CA ILE A 34 4.76 -2.73 1.67
C ILE A 34 4.55 -1.86 0.43
N ALA A 35 4.47 -0.53 0.59
CA ALA A 35 4.36 0.41 -0.52
C ALA A 35 5.60 0.40 -1.44
N GLU A 36 6.80 0.24 -0.88
CA GLU A 36 8.04 0.09 -1.66
C GLU A 36 8.08 -1.25 -2.39
N GLU A 37 7.74 -2.36 -1.72
CA GLU A 37 7.61 -3.68 -2.34
C GLU A 37 6.59 -3.64 -3.49
N LEU A 38 5.47 -2.95 -3.30
CA LEU A 38 4.46 -2.79 -4.34
C LEU A 38 5.02 -2.07 -5.55
N ASN A 39 5.72 -0.97 -5.33
CA ASN A 39 6.33 -0.21 -6.40
C ASN A 39 7.36 -1.06 -7.17
N LEU A 40 8.12 -1.91 -6.47
CA LEU A 40 9.05 -2.86 -7.07
C LEU A 40 8.32 -3.97 -7.86
N ALA A 41 7.24 -4.52 -7.34
CA ALA A 41 6.42 -5.53 -8.01
C ALA A 41 5.76 -4.98 -9.29
N ILE A 42 5.28 -3.75 -9.22
CA ILE A 42 4.70 -3.02 -10.36
C ILE A 42 5.77 -2.69 -11.40
N ALA A 43 6.96 -2.25 -10.97
CA ALA A 43 8.07 -1.89 -11.86
C ALA A 43 8.70 -3.13 -12.51
N ASN A 44 8.81 -4.24 -11.76
CA ASN A 44 9.45 -5.48 -12.16
C ASN A 44 8.61 -6.71 -11.81
N PRO A 45 7.49 -6.95 -12.52
CA PRO A 45 6.59 -8.07 -12.22
C PRO A 45 7.19 -9.47 -12.42
N LYS A 46 8.38 -9.58 -13.02
CA LYS A 46 9.12 -10.84 -13.21
C LYS A 46 10.19 -11.14 -12.14
N GLN A 47 10.49 -10.17 -11.27
CA GLN A 47 11.59 -10.24 -10.30
C GLN A 47 11.17 -9.78 -8.89
N GLY A 48 10.07 -9.03 -8.77
CA GLY A 48 9.54 -8.58 -7.48
C GLY A 48 8.58 -9.57 -6.84
N THR A 49 8.20 -9.26 -5.59
CA THR A 49 7.17 -9.95 -4.83
C THR A 49 5.85 -10.00 -5.63
N PRO A 50 5.13 -11.13 -5.68
CA PRO A 50 3.86 -11.22 -6.39
C PRO A 50 2.89 -10.16 -5.89
N VAL A 51 2.19 -9.48 -6.79
CA VAL A 51 1.18 -8.48 -6.41
C VAL A 51 0.13 -9.09 -5.48
N GLU A 52 -0.24 -10.36 -5.67
CA GLU A 52 -1.13 -11.11 -4.74
C GLU A 52 -0.58 -11.16 -3.31
N THR A 53 0.72 -11.40 -3.12
CA THR A 53 1.33 -11.42 -1.78
C THR A 53 1.29 -10.04 -1.13
N ILE A 54 1.45 -8.98 -1.92
CA ILE A 54 1.41 -7.60 -1.40
C ILE A 54 -0.02 -7.19 -1.08
N ILE A 55 -0.99 -7.62 -1.89
CA ILE A 55 -2.43 -7.48 -1.62
C ILE A 55 -2.76 -8.16 -0.28
N ASP A 56 -2.31 -9.38 -0.05
CA ASP A 56 -2.57 -10.11 1.20
C ASP A 56 -1.99 -9.38 2.43
N GLN A 57 -0.75 -8.89 2.32
CA GLN A 57 -0.12 -8.07 3.36
C GLN A 57 -0.89 -6.76 3.62
N LEU A 58 -1.30 -6.05 2.55
CA LEU A 58 -2.12 -4.84 2.65
C LEU A 58 -3.49 -5.13 3.28
N GLU A 59 -4.12 -6.26 2.99
CA GLU A 59 -5.40 -6.64 3.61
C GLU A 59 -5.25 -6.93 5.12
N GLN A 60 -4.15 -7.57 5.55
CA GLN A 60 -3.85 -7.75 6.98
C GLN A 60 -3.62 -6.42 7.70
N GLU A 61 -2.84 -5.54 7.09
CA GLU A 61 -2.57 -4.18 7.58
C GLU A 61 -3.85 -3.34 7.63
N LEU A 62 -4.68 -3.40 6.58
CA LEU A 62 -6.00 -2.76 6.53
C LEU A 62 -6.84 -3.14 7.75
N ILE A 63 -6.90 -4.42 8.11
CA ILE A 63 -7.69 -4.88 9.26
C ILE A 63 -7.15 -4.29 10.56
N LYS A 64 -5.82 -4.24 10.73
CA LYS A 64 -5.18 -3.61 11.91
C LYS A 64 -5.45 -2.10 11.97
N PHE A 65 -5.38 -1.42 10.83
CA PHE A 65 -5.57 0.04 10.75
C PHE A 65 -7.01 0.47 10.71
N SER A 66 -7.94 -0.40 10.30
CA SER A 66 -9.36 -0.05 10.28
C SER A 66 -9.92 0.22 11.67
N ASP A 67 -9.31 -0.35 12.71
CA ASP A 67 -9.68 -0.12 14.11
C ASP A 67 -9.04 1.16 14.69
N LYS A 68 -7.76 1.41 14.37
CA LYS A 68 -7.01 2.55 14.93
C LYS A 68 -7.09 3.83 14.09
N HIS A 69 -7.14 3.69 12.77
CA HIS A 69 -6.91 4.75 11.78
C HIS A 69 -7.76 4.55 10.51
N PRO A 70 -9.05 4.91 10.54
CA PRO A 70 -9.96 4.68 9.42
C PRO A 70 -9.52 5.39 8.12
N ALA A 71 -8.88 6.55 8.20
CA ALA A 71 -8.38 7.27 7.01
C ALA A 71 -7.25 6.52 6.30
N LEU A 72 -6.38 5.84 7.05
CA LEU A 72 -5.30 5.01 6.52
C LEU A 72 -5.88 3.74 5.91
N ALA A 73 -6.86 3.14 6.58
CA ALA A 73 -7.58 1.99 6.04
C ALA A 73 -8.25 2.32 4.71
N GLU A 74 -8.95 3.45 4.58
CA GLU A 74 -9.54 3.85 3.29
C GLU A 74 -8.50 3.98 2.17
N ALA A 75 -7.33 4.55 2.44
CA ALA A 75 -6.26 4.69 1.46
C ALA A 75 -5.67 3.34 1.02
N ILE A 76 -5.48 2.41 1.95
CA ILE A 76 -5.05 1.04 1.67
C ILE A 76 -6.13 0.32 0.83
N GLN A 77 -7.39 0.49 1.18
CA GLN A 77 -8.53 -0.08 0.44
C GLN A 77 -8.59 0.44 -1.00
N GLN A 78 -8.40 1.74 -1.20
CA GLN A 78 -8.34 2.35 -2.54
C GLN A 78 -7.17 1.81 -3.37
N LEU A 79 -6.05 1.53 -2.73
CA LEU A 79 -4.87 0.98 -3.37
C LEU A 79 -5.04 -0.51 -3.72
N LEU A 80 -5.63 -1.30 -2.82
CA LEU A 80 -6.06 -2.68 -3.05
C LEU A 80 -7.03 -2.78 -4.22
N ASP A 81 -8.02 -1.89 -4.27
CA ASP A 81 -8.99 -1.83 -5.37
C ASP A 81 -8.29 -1.45 -6.67
N GLY A 82 -7.37 -0.47 -6.64
CA GLY A 82 -6.52 -0.12 -7.78
C GLY A 82 -5.67 -1.28 -8.28
N LEU A 83 -5.10 -2.09 -7.38
CA LEU A 83 -4.30 -3.28 -7.74
C LEU A 83 -5.16 -4.38 -8.35
N LYS A 84 -6.32 -4.68 -7.73
CA LYS A 84 -7.29 -5.66 -8.26
C LYS A 84 -7.83 -5.22 -9.62
N ASN A 85 -8.04 -3.92 -9.83
CA ASN A 85 -8.57 -3.36 -11.08
C ASN A 85 -7.51 -3.23 -12.19
N ILE A 86 -6.22 -3.22 -11.84
CA ILE A 86 -5.12 -3.23 -12.83
C ILE A 86 -4.88 -4.61 -13.42
N GLY A 87 -5.47 -5.65 -12.81
CA GLY A 87 -5.88 -6.86 -13.51
C GLY A 87 -4.75 -7.57 -14.28
N VAL A 88 -4.27 -8.65 -13.68
CA VAL A 88 -4.16 -9.90 -14.46
C VAL A 88 -5.48 -10.16 -15.20
#